data_AF-A0A9W6XUW9-F1
#
_entry.id   AF-A0A9W6XUW9-F1
#
_cell.length_a   1.000
_cell.length_b   1.000
_cell.length_c   1.000
_cell.angle_alpha   90.00
_cell.angle_beta   90.00
_cell.angle_gamma   90.00
#
_symmetry.space_group_name_H-M   'P 1'
#
loop_
_entity.id
_entity.type
_entity.pdbx_description
1 polymer ?
#
loop_
_entity_poly.entity_id
_entity_poly.type
_entity_poly.pdbx_seq_one_letter_code
_entity_poly.pdbx_strand_id
1 'polypeptide(L)'
;MSFQESVTSFYVALAEEQLDQVCQALEDMRVTARSSDGGQEAAAVRDEMLRSCEAKAQTLQSAALERLQRACTSAGADVDVDAALSAFARCAALGAASAAAPRFGTCLSAIFATQARASLERVRGSKQAAAVNEHGYIDRAFYVEALSELLQGATDIMNAVADVTADARVLQQVLEPIHAACADTAREMVDMYAGDARMVAWERRANAQAQRDPRQALQGEDVEADESLQMIDLFLDELAFIIRVLVSYTAFLATVCDGLGQQQGSAEFQVKVQELTGVYVVLERFYVFQSVHKATAIAEPQELERGVYVSSVVEDVSFVLNKAFFRASQW
;
A
#
# COMPACT_ATOMS: atom_id res chain seq x y z
N MET A 1 -20.74 25.34 16.85
CA MET A 1 -20.89 25.67 18.29
C MET A 1 -19.90 26.79 18.60
N SER A 2 -20.27 27.78 19.41
CA SER A 2 -19.30 28.81 19.84
C SER A 2 -18.37 28.27 20.93
N PHE A 3 -17.18 28.86 21.11
CA PHE A 3 -16.24 28.41 22.14
C PHE A 3 -16.87 28.39 23.55
N GLN A 4 -17.70 29.38 23.86
CA GLN A 4 -18.38 29.48 25.17
C GLN A 4 -19.45 28.41 25.35
N GLU A 5 -20.19 28.05 24.30
CA GLU A 5 -21.12 26.93 24.31
C GLU A 5 -20.38 25.61 24.55
N SER A 6 -19.24 25.39 23.89
CA SER A 6 -18.43 24.18 24.08
C SER A 6 -17.85 24.09 25.50
N VAL A 7 -17.41 25.20 26.10
CA VAL A 7 -16.99 25.23 27.51
C VAL A 7 -18.16 24.86 28.44
N THR A 8 -19.35 25.38 28.17
CA THR A 8 -20.54 25.11 29.00
C THR A 8 -20.92 23.63 28.89
N SER A 9 -20.97 23.10 27.66
CA SER A 9 -21.21 21.69 27.37
C SER A 9 -20.20 20.78 28.09
N PHE A 10 -18.91 21.15 28.05
CA PHE A 10 -17.85 20.44 28.74
C PHE A 10 -18.11 20.29 30.25
N TYR A 11 -18.45 21.39 30.94
CA TYR A 11 -18.66 21.34 32.38
C TYR A 11 -19.91 20.54 32.79
N VAL A 12 -20.96 20.58 31.98
CA VAL A 12 -22.16 19.74 32.18
C VAL A 12 -21.80 18.26 31.99
N ALA A 13 -21.17 17.92 30.87
CA ALA A 13 -20.77 16.55 30.57
C ALA A 13 -19.76 15.99 31.59
N LEU A 14 -18.84 16.82 32.07
CA LEU A 14 -17.86 16.43 33.09
C LEU A 14 -18.55 16.14 34.44
N ALA A 15 -19.53 16.95 34.84
CA ALA A 15 -20.30 16.73 36.07
C ALA A 15 -21.15 15.44 36.00
N GLU A 16 -21.60 15.07 34.81
CA GLU A 16 -22.37 13.85 34.56
C GLU A 16 -21.49 12.64 34.20
N GLU A 17 -20.16 12.79 34.21
CA GLU A 17 -19.17 11.76 33.84
C GLU A 17 -19.38 11.19 32.42
N GLN A 18 -19.93 12.00 31.50
CA GLN A 18 -20.24 11.60 30.13
C GLN A 18 -19.02 11.75 29.22
N LEU A 19 -18.14 10.73 29.25
CA LEU A 19 -16.88 10.70 28.50
C LEU A 19 -16.99 11.18 27.05
N ASP A 20 -18.00 10.72 26.32
CA ASP A 20 -18.12 10.97 24.87
C ASP A 20 -18.44 12.45 24.60
N GLN A 21 -19.31 13.05 25.42
CA GLN A 21 -19.63 14.47 25.32
C GLN A 21 -18.49 15.36 25.80
N VAL A 22 -17.72 14.91 26.80
CA VAL A 22 -16.49 15.60 27.22
C VAL A 22 -15.48 15.66 26.09
N CYS A 23 -15.24 14.53 25.40
CA CYS A 23 -14.30 14.47 24.27
C CYS A 23 -14.76 15.38 23.12
N GLN A 24 -16.04 15.31 22.74
CA GLN A 24 -16.60 16.17 21.68
C GLN A 24 -16.46 17.66 22.02
N ALA A 25 -16.79 18.05 23.26
CA ALA A 25 -16.68 19.44 23.68
C ALA A 25 -15.23 19.96 23.64
N LEU A 26 -14.25 19.11 24.00
CA LEU A 26 -12.82 19.44 23.88
C LEU A 26 -12.39 19.61 22.42
N GLU A 27 -12.84 18.74 21.52
CA GLU A 27 -12.55 18.84 20.09
C GLU A 27 -13.13 20.13 19.49
N ASP A 28 -14.41 20.43 19.77
CA ASP A 28 -15.07 21.65 19.33
C ASP A 28 -14.33 22.90 19.84
N MET A 29 -13.89 22.90 21.10
CA MET A 29 -13.08 23.99 21.67
C MET A 29 -11.74 24.15 20.93
N ARG A 30 -11.03 23.06 20.62
CA ARG A 30 -9.76 23.09 19.87
C ARG A 30 -9.93 23.65 18.46
N VAL A 31 -10.97 23.21 17.76
CA VAL A 31 -11.29 23.70 16.40
C VAL A 31 -11.60 25.20 16.44
N THR A 32 -12.43 25.62 17.40
CA THR A 32 -12.82 27.03 17.54
C THR A 32 -11.66 27.93 17.99
N ALA A 33 -10.75 27.41 18.82
CA ALA A 33 -9.55 28.12 19.24
C ALA A 33 -8.60 28.38 18.06
N ARG A 34 -8.42 27.40 17.17
CA ARG A 34 -7.54 27.50 15.98
C ARG A 34 -8.07 28.39 14.87
N SER A 35 -9.39 28.56 14.77
CA SER A 35 -10.06 29.26 13.65
C SER A 35 -10.40 30.73 13.94
N SER A 36 -10.00 31.26 15.08
CA SER A 36 -10.44 32.58 15.53
C SER A 36 -9.45 33.71 15.21
N ASP A 37 -9.89 34.65 14.37
CA ASP A 37 -9.22 35.93 14.05
C ASP A 37 -9.35 37.01 15.17
N GLY A 38 -9.59 36.61 16.41
CA GLY A 38 -9.74 37.54 17.54
C GLY A 38 -8.41 38.19 17.96
N GLY A 39 -8.49 39.35 18.62
CA GLY A 39 -7.30 40.01 19.20
C GLY A 39 -6.52 39.12 20.17
N GLN A 40 -5.20 39.34 20.27
CA GLN A 40 -4.26 38.48 21.02
C GLN A 40 -4.69 38.17 22.47
N GLU A 41 -5.28 39.13 23.19
CA GLU A 41 -5.74 38.92 24.56
C GLU A 41 -6.94 37.94 24.64
N ALA A 42 -7.87 38.02 23.69
CA ALA A 42 -9.02 37.12 23.64
C ALA A 42 -8.61 35.70 23.24
N ALA A 43 -7.55 35.55 22.44
CA ALA A 43 -6.94 34.26 22.14
C ALA A 43 -6.27 33.66 23.38
N ALA A 44 -5.48 34.45 24.12
CA ALA A 44 -4.81 34.00 25.34
C ALA A 44 -5.79 33.49 26.42
N VAL A 45 -6.92 34.17 26.61
CA VAL A 45 -7.97 33.73 27.55
C VAL A 45 -8.58 32.40 27.10
N ARG A 46 -8.87 32.22 25.80
CA ARG A 46 -9.42 30.97 25.26
C ARG A 46 -8.43 29.81 25.44
N ASP A 47 -7.15 30.05 25.18
CA ASP A 47 -6.11 29.03 25.38
C ASP A 47 -5.96 28.62 26.85
N GLU A 48 -6.06 29.57 27.79
CA GLU A 48 -6.05 29.27 29.22
C GLU A 48 -7.30 28.48 29.64
N MET A 49 -8.48 28.86 29.14
CA MET A 49 -9.72 28.13 29.41
C MET A 49 -9.68 26.70 28.84
N LEU A 50 -9.17 26.53 27.61
CA LEU A 50 -8.98 25.22 26.99
C LEU A 50 -8.02 24.37 27.83
N ARG A 51 -6.85 24.90 28.20
CA ARG A 51 -5.88 24.19 29.06
C ARG A 51 -6.49 23.80 30.41
N SER A 52 -7.32 24.65 31.00
CA SER A 52 -8.03 24.33 32.24
C SER A 52 -9.02 23.18 32.06
N CYS A 53 -9.79 23.16 30.97
CA CYS A 53 -10.71 22.08 30.65
C CYS A 53 -9.95 20.77 30.37
N GLU A 54 -8.87 20.83 29.59
CA GLU A 54 -8.01 19.66 29.32
C GLU A 54 -7.44 19.07 30.60
N ALA A 55 -6.92 19.89 31.52
CA ALA A 55 -6.42 19.43 32.82
C ALA A 55 -7.52 18.76 33.66
N LYS A 56 -8.75 19.31 33.65
CA LYS A 56 -9.89 18.70 34.37
C LYS A 56 -10.34 17.40 33.72
N ALA A 57 -10.29 17.30 32.41
CA ALA A 57 -10.69 16.09 31.68
C ALA A 57 -9.75 14.91 31.95
N GLN A 58 -8.53 15.16 32.43
CA GLN A 58 -7.57 14.10 32.78
C GLN A 58 -8.11 13.14 33.85
N THR A 59 -9.07 13.59 34.69
CA THR A 59 -9.72 12.71 35.68
C THR A 59 -10.47 11.53 35.05
N LEU A 60 -10.84 11.63 33.76
CA LEU A 60 -11.54 10.59 33.02
C LEU A 60 -10.59 9.66 32.22
N GLN A 61 -9.27 9.87 32.27
CA GLN A 61 -8.31 9.06 31.51
C GLN A 61 -8.37 7.57 31.84
N SER A 62 -8.52 7.22 33.13
CA SER A 62 -8.64 5.82 33.57
C SER A 62 -9.86 5.15 32.93
N ALA A 63 -11.02 5.82 32.94
CA ALA A 63 -12.24 5.32 32.32
C ALA A 63 -12.09 5.14 30.79
N ALA A 64 -11.38 6.05 30.12
CA ALA A 64 -11.09 5.93 28.68
C ALA A 64 -10.17 4.73 28.38
N LEU A 65 -9.10 4.56 29.17
CA LEU A 65 -8.18 3.42 29.04
C LEU A 65 -8.87 2.07 29.32
N GLU A 66 -9.81 2.03 30.27
CA GLU A 66 -10.63 0.85 30.55
C GLU A 66 -11.63 0.55 29.41
N ARG A 67 -12.20 1.58 28.77
CA ARG A 67 -13.02 1.40 27.57
C ARG A 67 -12.20 0.85 26.41
N LEU A 68 -11.00 1.40 26.18
CA LEU A 68 -10.07 0.86 25.19
C LEU A 68 -9.70 -0.59 25.51
N GLN A 69 -9.43 -0.90 26.78
CA GLN A 69 -9.16 -2.28 27.18
C GLN A 69 -10.30 -3.21 26.78
N ARG A 70 -11.55 -2.83 27.07
CA ARG A 70 -12.73 -3.63 26.71
C ARG A 70 -12.88 -3.78 25.20
N ALA A 71 -12.72 -2.70 24.44
CA ALA A 71 -12.75 -2.74 22.97
C ALA A 71 -11.67 -3.67 22.40
N CYS A 72 -10.48 -3.70 23.00
CA CYS A 72 -9.37 -4.55 22.56
C CYS A 72 -9.39 -5.98 23.12
N THR A 73 -10.28 -6.31 24.07
CA THR A 73 -10.34 -7.63 24.73
C THR A 73 -11.66 -8.36 24.54
N SER A 74 -12.61 -7.80 23.77
CA SER A 74 -13.82 -8.52 23.38
C SER A 74 -13.42 -9.85 22.73
N ALA A 75 -13.76 -10.94 23.42
CA ALA A 75 -13.18 -12.26 23.20
C ALA A 75 -13.52 -12.82 21.82
N GLY A 76 -12.49 -13.02 20.99
CA GLY A 76 -12.51 -13.91 19.82
C GLY A 76 -12.96 -13.25 18.51
N ALA A 77 -12.07 -13.28 17.51
CA ALA A 77 -12.24 -13.06 16.06
C ALA A 77 -13.01 -11.83 15.55
N ASP A 78 -13.75 -11.10 16.39
CA ASP A 78 -14.73 -10.08 16.01
C ASP A 78 -14.51 -8.80 16.83
N VAL A 79 -13.24 -8.41 16.93
CA VAL A 79 -12.92 -7.09 17.47
C VAL A 79 -13.30 -6.05 16.43
N ASP A 80 -14.26 -5.21 16.78
CA ASP A 80 -14.70 -4.09 15.96
C ASP A 80 -13.59 -3.01 15.91
N VAL A 81 -13.01 -2.83 14.72
CA VAL A 81 -11.94 -1.87 14.45
C VAL A 81 -12.42 -0.44 14.71
N ASP A 82 -13.67 -0.11 14.36
CA ASP A 82 -14.25 1.22 14.56
C ASP A 82 -14.46 1.50 16.05
N ALA A 83 -14.86 0.48 16.82
CA ALA A 83 -14.97 0.59 18.28
C ALA A 83 -13.60 0.79 18.94
N ALA A 84 -12.56 0.07 18.49
CA ALA A 84 -11.20 0.22 18.99
C ALA A 84 -10.62 1.60 18.63
N LEU A 85 -10.79 2.06 17.39
CA LEU A 85 -10.41 3.40 16.93
C LEU A 85 -11.11 4.48 17.74
N SER A 86 -12.43 4.38 17.91
CA SER A 86 -13.22 5.33 18.70
C SER A 86 -12.77 5.38 20.16
N ALA A 87 -12.44 4.23 20.75
CA ALA A 87 -11.92 4.18 22.12
C ALA A 87 -10.52 4.79 22.24
N PHE A 88 -9.67 4.58 21.22
CA PHE A 88 -8.35 5.21 21.15
C PHE A 88 -8.44 6.72 20.94
N ALA A 89 -9.37 7.19 20.10
CA ALA A 89 -9.63 8.61 19.88
C ALA A 89 -10.02 9.33 21.17
N ARG A 90 -10.85 8.71 22.01
CA ARG A 90 -11.17 9.24 23.35
C ARG A 90 -9.92 9.32 24.24
N CYS A 91 -9.06 8.31 24.21
CA CYS A 91 -7.79 8.35 24.93
C CYS A 91 -6.90 9.50 24.43
N ALA A 92 -6.83 9.70 23.12
CA ALA A 92 -6.07 10.78 22.50
C ALA A 92 -6.64 12.17 22.85
N ALA A 93 -7.96 12.34 22.79
CA ALA A 93 -8.65 13.57 23.13
C ALA A 93 -8.40 14.00 24.59
N LEU A 94 -8.22 13.03 25.49
CA LEU A 94 -7.88 13.25 26.90
C LEU A 94 -6.38 13.30 27.21
N GLY A 95 -5.50 13.25 26.21
CA GLY A 95 -4.04 13.31 26.39
C GLY A 95 -3.42 12.01 26.93
N ALA A 96 -4.12 10.88 26.82
CA ALA A 96 -3.65 9.55 27.24
C ALA A 96 -3.19 8.67 26.05
N ALA A 97 -2.97 9.25 24.87
CA ALA A 97 -2.58 8.52 23.65
C ALA A 97 -1.34 7.64 23.86
N SER A 98 -0.28 8.17 24.46
CA SER A 98 0.97 7.41 24.71
C SER A 98 0.77 6.22 25.65
N ALA A 99 -0.10 6.34 26.66
CA ALA A 99 -0.42 5.22 27.56
C ALA A 99 -1.31 4.17 26.88
N ALA A 100 -2.17 4.61 25.95
CA ALA A 100 -3.07 3.75 25.18
C ALA A 100 -2.38 3.01 24.02
N ALA A 101 -1.36 3.63 23.41
CA ALA A 101 -0.70 3.19 22.19
C ALA A 101 -0.21 1.72 22.21
N PRO A 102 0.46 1.21 23.26
CA PRO A 102 0.93 -0.18 23.26
C PRO A 102 -0.21 -1.18 23.11
N ARG A 103 -1.32 -0.93 23.83
CA ARG A 103 -2.47 -1.83 23.86
C ARG A 103 -3.28 -1.74 22.57
N PHE A 104 -3.50 -0.52 22.09
CA PHE A 104 -4.18 -0.27 20.83
C PHE A 104 -3.41 -0.83 19.63
N GLY A 105 -2.10 -0.59 19.56
CA GLY A 105 -1.23 -1.13 18.51
C GLY A 105 -1.19 -2.66 18.51
N THR A 106 -1.12 -3.30 19.68
CA THR A 106 -1.22 -4.77 19.78
C THR A 106 -2.57 -5.28 19.26
N CYS A 107 -3.66 -4.60 19.59
CA CYS A 107 -4.99 -4.97 19.14
C CYS A 107 -5.13 -4.86 17.61
N LEU A 108 -4.82 -3.69 17.04
CA LEU A 108 -4.94 -3.47 15.59
C LEU A 108 -4.02 -4.38 14.79
N SER A 109 -2.78 -4.55 15.22
CA SER A 109 -1.83 -5.42 14.52
C SER A 109 -2.27 -6.89 14.54
N ALA A 110 -2.88 -7.38 15.63
CA ALA A 110 -3.43 -8.73 15.68
C ALA A 110 -4.61 -8.94 14.72
N ILE A 111 -5.51 -7.94 14.63
CA ILE A 111 -6.64 -7.96 13.68
C ILE A 111 -6.10 -7.98 12.25
N PHE A 112 -5.24 -7.03 11.92
CA PHE A 112 -4.66 -6.92 10.58
C PHE A 112 -3.84 -8.15 10.21
N ALA A 113 -2.99 -8.67 11.11
CA ALA A 113 -2.21 -9.88 10.85
C ALA A 113 -3.10 -11.12 10.58
N THR A 114 -4.27 -11.19 11.22
CA THR A 114 -5.25 -12.26 10.94
C THR A 114 -5.82 -12.13 9.53
N GLN A 115 -6.21 -10.92 9.13
CA GLN A 115 -6.71 -10.63 7.77
C GLN A 115 -5.63 -10.88 6.70
N ALA A 116 -4.41 -10.40 6.94
CA ALA A 116 -3.26 -10.58 6.06
C ALA A 116 -2.94 -12.06 5.86
N ARG A 117 -2.90 -12.84 6.95
CA ARG A 117 -2.68 -14.30 6.87
C ARG A 117 -3.82 -15.01 6.14
N ALA A 118 -5.07 -14.62 6.36
CA ALA A 118 -6.20 -15.17 5.62
C ALA A 118 -6.09 -14.89 4.12
N SER A 119 -5.68 -13.68 3.72
CA SER A 119 -5.41 -13.32 2.32
C SER A 119 -4.31 -14.19 1.71
N LEU A 120 -3.20 -14.39 2.43
CA LEU A 120 -2.11 -15.26 1.99
C LEU A 120 -2.54 -16.71 1.80
N GLU A 121 -3.34 -17.26 2.73
CA GLU A 121 -3.89 -18.61 2.58
C GLU A 121 -4.85 -18.72 1.39
N ARG A 122 -5.63 -17.67 1.09
CA ARG A 122 -6.45 -17.63 -0.14
C ARG A 122 -5.57 -17.69 -1.38
N VAL A 123 -4.48 -16.93 -1.44
CA VAL A 123 -3.52 -16.98 -2.57
C VAL A 123 -2.91 -18.37 -2.71
N ARG A 124 -2.53 -19.01 -1.60
CA ARG A 124 -2.02 -20.40 -1.60
C ARG A 124 -3.05 -21.38 -2.16
N GLY A 125 -4.31 -21.28 -1.73
CA GLY A 125 -5.41 -22.09 -2.23
C GLY A 125 -5.68 -21.86 -3.72
N SER A 126 -5.77 -20.59 -4.15
CA SER A 126 -5.96 -20.21 -5.55
C SER A 126 -4.84 -20.74 -6.44
N LYS A 127 -3.58 -20.58 -6.03
CA LYS A 127 -2.41 -21.11 -6.76
C LYS A 127 -2.50 -22.63 -6.95
N GLN A 128 -2.91 -23.38 -5.92
CA GLN A 128 -3.03 -24.83 -6.00
C GLN A 128 -4.19 -25.28 -6.89
N ALA A 129 -5.29 -24.53 -6.90
CA ALA A 129 -6.48 -24.83 -7.68
C ALA A 129 -6.39 -24.32 -9.14
N ALA A 130 -5.43 -23.45 -9.45
CA ALA A 130 -5.38 -22.76 -10.72
C ALA A 130 -5.10 -23.72 -11.89
N ALA A 131 -5.96 -23.66 -12.90
CA ALA A 131 -5.83 -24.47 -14.09
C ALA A 131 -4.85 -23.82 -15.09
N VAL A 132 -4.03 -24.69 -15.67
CA VAL A 132 -3.09 -24.38 -16.74
C VAL A 132 -3.88 -24.35 -18.06
N ASN A 133 -3.90 -23.22 -18.77
CA ASN A 133 -4.61 -23.10 -20.06
C ASN A 133 -3.88 -23.86 -21.19
N GLU A 134 -4.41 -23.81 -22.41
CA GLU A 134 -3.85 -24.52 -23.58
C GLU A 134 -2.43 -24.09 -23.96
N HIS A 135 -2.04 -22.86 -23.63
CA HIS A 135 -0.67 -22.32 -23.78
C HIS A 135 0.16 -22.46 -22.49
N GLY A 136 -0.45 -23.12 -21.52
CA GLY A 136 0.09 -23.45 -20.23
C GLY A 136 0.06 -22.32 -19.18
N TYR A 137 -0.49 -21.17 -19.52
CA TYR A 137 -0.62 -20.05 -18.59
C TYR A 137 -1.55 -20.39 -17.42
N ILE A 138 -1.27 -19.77 -16.28
CA ILE A 138 -2.20 -19.70 -15.16
C ILE A 138 -2.63 -18.24 -15.08
N ASP A 139 -3.92 -17.98 -15.01
CA ASP A 139 -4.42 -16.65 -14.66
C ASP A 139 -3.98 -16.31 -13.23
N ARG A 140 -3.13 -15.28 -13.11
CA ARG A 140 -2.50 -14.85 -11.85
C ARG A 140 -3.12 -13.58 -11.27
N ALA A 141 -4.30 -13.17 -11.76
CA ALA A 141 -5.03 -12.02 -11.22
C ALA A 141 -5.19 -12.09 -9.69
N PHE A 142 -5.31 -13.30 -9.13
CA PHE A 142 -5.42 -13.50 -7.68
C PHE A 142 -4.21 -13.00 -6.86
N TYR A 143 -2.99 -12.94 -7.42
CA TYR A 143 -1.85 -12.32 -6.72
C TYR A 143 -2.00 -10.79 -6.69
N VAL A 144 -2.40 -10.22 -7.83
CA VAL A 144 -2.61 -8.78 -8.00
C VAL A 144 -3.71 -8.28 -7.08
N GLU A 145 -4.84 -8.99 -7.07
CA GLU A 145 -5.99 -8.68 -6.21
C GLU A 145 -5.62 -8.77 -4.73
N ALA A 146 -4.98 -9.86 -4.31
CA ALA A 146 -4.63 -10.08 -2.91
C ALA A 146 -3.59 -9.07 -2.40
N LEU A 147 -2.59 -8.71 -3.21
CA LEU A 147 -1.62 -7.68 -2.85
C LEU A 147 -2.29 -6.31 -2.76
N SER A 148 -3.20 -5.99 -3.68
CA SER A 148 -3.96 -4.74 -3.66
C SER A 148 -4.83 -4.64 -2.41
N GLU A 149 -5.58 -5.70 -2.09
CA GLU A 149 -6.42 -5.80 -0.89
C GLU A 149 -5.58 -5.63 0.39
N LEU A 150 -4.44 -6.32 0.50
CA LEU A 150 -3.56 -6.26 1.65
C LEU A 150 -3.00 -4.84 1.88
N LEU A 151 -2.46 -4.23 0.82
CA LEU A 151 -1.80 -2.92 0.89
C LEU A 151 -2.82 -1.80 1.10
N GLN A 152 -4.00 -1.90 0.48
CA GLN A 152 -5.11 -0.97 0.71
C GLN A 152 -5.62 -1.07 2.15
N GLY A 153 -5.84 -2.28 2.65
CA GLY A 153 -6.29 -2.48 4.04
C GLY A 153 -5.31 -1.93 5.07
N ALA A 154 -4.00 -2.09 4.84
CA ALA A 154 -2.97 -1.46 5.68
C ALA A 154 -3.04 0.07 5.61
N THR A 155 -3.18 0.62 4.40
CA THR A 155 -3.26 2.06 4.14
C THR A 155 -4.47 2.69 4.83
N ASP A 156 -5.64 2.05 4.73
CA ASP A 156 -6.89 2.53 5.34
C ASP A 156 -6.80 2.58 6.86
N ILE A 157 -6.29 1.51 7.49
CA ILE A 157 -6.10 1.48 8.95
C ILE A 157 -5.07 2.53 9.38
N MET A 158 -3.95 2.67 8.65
CA MET A 158 -2.92 3.66 8.98
C MET A 158 -3.44 5.09 8.89
N ASN A 159 -4.23 5.41 7.85
CA ASN A 159 -4.88 6.72 7.72
C ASN A 159 -5.87 6.96 8.86
N ALA A 160 -6.71 5.97 9.20
CA ALA A 160 -7.66 6.11 10.30
C ALA A 160 -6.97 6.39 11.65
N VAL A 161 -5.78 5.82 11.88
CA VAL A 161 -4.98 6.12 13.08
C VAL A 161 -4.34 7.51 12.99
N ALA A 162 -3.85 7.91 11.82
CA ALA A 162 -3.26 9.23 11.57
C ALA A 162 -4.28 10.37 11.73
N ASP A 163 -5.56 10.12 11.44
CA ASP A 163 -6.65 11.07 11.68
C ASP A 163 -6.92 11.31 13.17
N VAL A 164 -6.56 10.35 14.03
CA VAL A 164 -6.79 10.43 15.48
C VAL A 164 -5.68 11.17 16.23
N THR A 165 -4.43 11.07 15.77
CA THR A 165 -3.28 11.67 16.47
C THR A 165 -2.17 12.09 15.53
N ALA A 166 -1.56 13.23 15.81
CA ALA A 166 -0.38 13.74 15.11
C ALA A 166 0.93 13.53 15.90
N ASP A 167 0.88 12.82 17.04
CA ASP A 167 2.09 12.52 17.81
C ASP A 167 2.90 11.43 17.10
N ALA A 168 4.03 11.82 16.52
CA ALA A 168 4.91 10.93 15.76
C ALA A 168 5.34 9.69 16.53
N ARG A 169 5.56 9.77 17.85
CA ARG A 169 5.96 8.61 18.66
C ARG A 169 4.81 7.62 18.83
N VAL A 170 3.61 8.13 19.02
CA VAL A 170 2.38 7.33 19.14
C VAL A 170 2.07 6.67 17.80
N LEU A 171 2.13 7.44 16.70
CA LEU A 171 1.96 6.93 15.34
C LEU A 171 2.94 5.81 15.06
N GLN A 172 4.24 6.05 15.24
CA GLN A 172 5.25 5.03 15.02
C GLN A 172 4.97 3.75 15.83
N GLN A 173 4.63 3.89 17.11
CA GLN A 173 4.36 2.75 17.99
C GLN A 173 3.14 1.91 17.55
N VAL A 174 2.12 2.53 16.96
CA VAL A 174 0.89 1.85 16.52
C VAL A 174 1.04 1.31 15.09
N LEU A 175 1.63 2.07 14.19
CA LEU A 175 1.69 1.77 12.76
C LEU A 175 2.80 0.77 12.41
N GLU A 176 3.91 0.76 13.14
CA GLU A 176 5.05 -0.11 12.84
C GLU A 176 4.73 -1.61 12.86
N PRO A 177 3.99 -2.15 13.86
CA PRO A 177 3.59 -3.55 13.84
C PRO A 177 2.65 -3.90 12.67
N ILE A 178 1.80 -2.96 12.24
CA ILE A 178 0.90 -3.14 11.08
C ILE A 178 1.74 -3.20 9.80
N HIS A 179 2.68 -2.25 9.65
CA HIS A 179 3.61 -2.24 8.52
C HIS A 179 4.42 -3.55 8.46
N ALA A 180 4.99 -4.00 9.58
CA ALA A 180 5.78 -5.22 9.63
C ALA A 180 4.97 -6.44 9.14
N ALA A 181 3.75 -6.63 9.65
CA ALA A 181 2.87 -7.72 9.22
C ALA A 181 2.49 -7.62 7.73
N CYS A 182 2.27 -6.40 7.23
CA CYS A 182 1.94 -6.13 5.83
C CYS A 182 3.12 -6.46 4.92
N ALA A 183 4.30 -5.93 5.25
CA ALA A 183 5.54 -6.11 4.51
C ALA A 183 5.96 -7.59 4.45
N ASP A 184 5.87 -8.32 5.55
CA ASP A 184 6.16 -9.76 5.59
C ASP A 184 5.20 -10.55 4.70
N THR A 185 3.90 -10.30 4.83
CA THR A 185 2.88 -11.00 4.04
C THR A 185 2.99 -10.69 2.55
N ALA A 186 3.18 -9.42 2.19
CA ALA A 186 3.36 -8.98 0.82
C ALA A 186 4.63 -9.60 0.21
N ARG A 187 5.74 -9.65 0.97
CA ARG A 187 6.96 -10.33 0.56
C ARG A 187 6.70 -11.81 0.28
N GLU A 188 6.02 -12.53 1.18
CA GLU A 188 5.69 -13.95 0.95
C GLU A 188 4.86 -14.15 -0.33
N MET A 189 3.88 -13.28 -0.60
CA MET A 189 3.11 -13.33 -1.85
C MET A 189 3.98 -13.06 -3.08
N VAL A 190 4.87 -12.07 -3.01
CA VAL A 190 5.81 -11.75 -4.10
C VAL A 190 6.80 -12.89 -4.32
N ASP A 191 7.32 -13.52 -3.27
CA ASP A 191 8.19 -14.68 -3.39
C ASP A 191 7.45 -15.88 -4.02
N MET A 192 6.19 -16.09 -3.67
CA MET A 192 5.35 -17.10 -4.32
C MET A 192 5.12 -16.82 -5.81
N TYR A 193 4.97 -15.55 -6.20
CA TYR A 193 4.83 -15.12 -7.59
C TYR A 193 6.15 -15.28 -8.35
N ALA A 194 7.25 -14.74 -7.83
CA ALA A 194 8.58 -14.80 -8.44
C ALA A 194 9.12 -16.24 -8.52
N GLY A 195 8.80 -17.08 -7.53
CA GLY A 195 9.15 -18.50 -7.51
C GLY A 195 8.27 -19.39 -8.40
N ASP A 196 7.30 -18.83 -9.13
CA ASP A 196 6.53 -19.60 -10.11
C ASP A 196 7.47 -20.13 -11.21
N ALA A 197 7.34 -21.43 -11.52
CA ALA A 197 8.27 -22.09 -12.44
C ALA A 197 8.34 -21.42 -13.82
N ARG A 198 7.24 -20.78 -14.27
CA ARG A 198 7.22 -20.06 -15.54
C ARG A 198 7.90 -18.71 -15.46
N MET A 199 7.70 -17.97 -14.37
CA MET A 199 8.41 -16.72 -14.14
C MET A 199 9.92 -16.97 -14.11
N VAL A 200 10.36 -17.97 -13.36
CA VAL A 200 11.77 -18.36 -13.29
C VAL A 200 12.31 -18.79 -14.67
N ALA A 201 11.51 -19.53 -15.46
CA ALA A 201 11.93 -19.94 -16.80
C ALA A 201 12.08 -18.75 -17.75
N TRP A 202 11.14 -17.79 -17.70
CA TRP A 202 11.19 -16.57 -18.50
C TRP A 202 12.36 -15.68 -18.11
N GLU A 203 12.58 -15.48 -16.82
CA GLU A 203 13.70 -14.71 -16.30
C GLU A 203 15.05 -15.32 -16.75
N ARG A 204 15.20 -16.65 -16.64
CA ARG A 204 16.41 -17.35 -17.13
C ARG A 204 16.61 -17.16 -18.63
N ARG A 205 15.54 -17.27 -19.42
CA ARG A 205 15.60 -17.10 -20.88
C ARG A 205 15.97 -15.66 -21.25
N ALA A 206 15.36 -14.69 -20.60
CA ALA A 206 15.62 -13.28 -20.80
C ALA A 206 17.06 -12.89 -20.45
N ASN A 207 17.57 -13.41 -19.33
CA ASN A 207 18.99 -13.27 -18.95
C ASN A 207 19.93 -13.93 -19.96
N ALA A 208 19.64 -15.14 -20.43
CA ALA A 208 20.46 -15.83 -21.42
C ALA A 208 20.53 -15.04 -22.74
N GLN A 209 19.40 -14.45 -23.17
CA GLN A 209 19.37 -13.58 -24.34
C GLN A 209 20.13 -12.27 -24.09
N ALA A 210 20.05 -11.69 -22.88
CA ALA A 210 20.78 -10.47 -22.53
C ALA A 210 22.31 -10.63 -22.59
N GLN A 211 22.81 -11.85 -22.42
CA GLN A 211 24.24 -12.18 -22.52
C GLN A 211 24.72 -12.43 -23.97
N ARG A 212 23.81 -12.56 -24.94
CA ARG A 212 24.19 -12.74 -26.36
C ARG A 212 24.74 -11.43 -26.93
N ASP A 213 25.67 -11.55 -27.89
CA ASP A 213 26.20 -10.39 -28.61
C ASP A 213 25.07 -9.72 -29.42
N PRO A 214 24.73 -8.44 -29.17
CA PRO A 214 23.69 -7.73 -29.91
C PRO A 214 23.96 -7.64 -31.41
N ARG A 215 25.20 -7.83 -31.85
CA ARG A 215 25.62 -7.79 -33.27
C ARG A 215 25.33 -9.09 -34.01
N GLN A 216 25.02 -10.17 -33.30
CA GLN A 216 24.57 -11.40 -33.92
C GLN A 216 23.07 -11.29 -34.17
N ALA A 217 22.69 -11.20 -35.44
CA ALA A 217 21.28 -11.25 -35.81
C ALA A 217 20.68 -12.59 -35.34
N LEU A 218 19.56 -12.53 -34.62
CA LEU A 218 18.75 -13.72 -34.35
C LEU A 218 18.36 -14.32 -35.71
N GLN A 219 18.64 -15.61 -35.91
CA GLN A 219 18.19 -16.33 -37.10
C GLN A 219 16.72 -16.73 -36.93
N GLY A 220 16.04 -17.18 -37.99
CA GLY A 220 14.60 -17.46 -37.94
C GLY A 220 14.14 -18.42 -36.82
N GLU A 221 14.99 -19.36 -36.40
CA GLU A 221 14.72 -20.27 -35.27
C GLU A 221 14.97 -19.63 -33.88
N ASP A 222 15.63 -18.48 -33.81
CA ASP A 222 15.90 -17.72 -32.59
C ASP A 222 14.79 -16.70 -32.24
N VAL A 223 13.81 -16.49 -33.13
CA VAL A 223 12.67 -15.59 -32.92
C VAL A 223 11.56 -16.32 -32.18
N GLU A 224 11.05 -15.72 -31.10
CA GLU A 224 9.97 -16.33 -30.31
C GLU A 224 8.64 -16.44 -31.07
N ALA A 225 7.90 -17.50 -30.78
CA ALA A 225 6.54 -17.72 -31.30
C ALA A 225 5.56 -16.63 -30.80
N ASP A 226 4.47 -16.38 -31.51
CA ASP A 226 3.50 -15.32 -31.15
C ASP A 226 2.87 -15.57 -29.79
N GLU A 227 2.52 -16.83 -29.53
CA GLU A 227 1.94 -17.27 -28.27
C GLU A 227 2.93 -17.02 -27.12
N SER A 228 4.22 -17.19 -27.36
CA SER A 228 5.27 -16.93 -26.37
C SER A 228 5.42 -15.44 -26.07
N LEU A 229 5.32 -14.57 -27.08
CA LEU A 229 5.36 -13.12 -26.90
C LEU A 229 4.11 -12.58 -26.19
N GLN A 230 2.92 -13.08 -26.55
CA GLN A 230 1.67 -12.74 -25.87
C GLN A 230 1.72 -13.12 -24.39
N MET A 231 2.35 -14.26 -24.07
CA MET A 231 2.49 -14.71 -22.69
C MET A 231 3.39 -13.80 -21.86
N ILE A 232 4.55 -13.39 -22.39
CA ILE A 232 5.43 -12.44 -21.71
C ILE A 232 4.75 -11.08 -21.55
N ASP A 233 3.99 -10.66 -22.55
CA ASP A 233 3.24 -9.42 -22.52
C ASP A 233 2.25 -9.38 -21.35
N LEU A 234 1.50 -10.46 -21.13
CA LEU A 234 0.62 -10.62 -19.96
C LEU A 234 1.40 -10.60 -18.64
N PHE A 235 2.54 -11.30 -18.58
CA PHE A 235 3.41 -11.27 -17.39
C PHE A 235 3.92 -9.87 -17.07
N LEU A 236 4.29 -9.10 -18.09
CA LEU A 236 4.77 -7.73 -17.93
C LEU A 236 3.67 -6.81 -17.42
N ASP A 237 2.43 -6.97 -17.90
CA ASP A 237 1.27 -6.20 -17.41
C ASP A 237 0.99 -6.50 -15.93
N GLU A 238 1.00 -7.78 -15.54
CA GLU A 238 0.86 -8.20 -14.13
C GLU A 238 1.99 -7.66 -13.25
N LEU A 239 3.22 -7.84 -13.69
CA LEU A 239 4.42 -7.48 -12.94
C LEU A 239 4.52 -5.97 -12.73
N ALA A 240 4.25 -5.20 -13.79
CA ALA A 240 4.16 -3.74 -13.71
C ALA A 240 3.09 -3.31 -12.70
N PHE A 241 1.93 -3.97 -12.69
CA PHE A 241 0.88 -3.68 -11.72
C PHE A 241 1.33 -3.99 -10.29
N ILE A 242 1.89 -5.18 -10.04
CA ILE A 242 2.39 -5.57 -8.71
C ILE A 242 3.40 -4.53 -8.21
N ILE A 243 4.39 -4.17 -9.04
CA ILE A 243 5.41 -3.20 -8.66
C ILE A 243 4.80 -1.84 -8.38
N ARG A 244 3.86 -1.37 -9.21
CA ARG A 244 3.16 -0.10 -8.98
C ARG A 244 2.49 -0.04 -7.62
N VAL A 245 1.75 -1.09 -7.22
CA VAL A 245 1.06 -1.08 -5.91
C VAL A 245 2.07 -1.14 -4.76
N LEU A 246 3.13 -1.93 -4.89
CA LEU A 246 4.20 -2.00 -3.88
C LEU A 246 4.90 -0.64 -3.73
N VAL A 247 5.30 0.01 -4.82
CA VAL A 247 5.92 1.34 -4.82
C VAL A 247 4.96 2.39 -4.25
N SER A 248 3.70 2.38 -4.63
CA SER A 248 2.67 3.29 -4.09
C SER A 248 2.56 3.18 -2.58
N TYR A 249 2.56 1.96 -2.05
CA TYR A 249 2.55 1.73 -0.60
C TYR A 249 3.82 2.28 0.07
N THR A 250 4.99 2.07 -0.52
CA THR A 250 6.25 2.62 0.04
C THR A 250 6.27 4.15 0.07
N ALA A 251 5.73 4.80 -0.96
CA ALA A 251 5.58 6.25 -0.99
C ALA A 251 4.60 6.71 0.09
N PHE A 252 3.48 6.01 0.26
CA PHE A 252 2.49 6.28 1.31
C PHE A 252 3.11 6.25 2.72
N LEU A 253 3.94 5.24 3.03
CA LEU A 253 4.58 5.14 4.36
C LEU A 253 5.36 6.40 4.74
N ALA A 254 6.07 7.00 3.78
CA ALA A 254 6.81 8.24 3.97
C ALA A 254 5.91 9.45 4.23
N THR A 255 4.64 9.40 3.83
CA THR A 255 3.67 10.49 4.05
C THR A 255 2.94 10.39 5.39
N VAL A 256 2.73 9.18 5.91
CA VAL A 256 1.90 8.97 7.11
C VAL A 256 2.71 9.08 8.41
N CYS A 257 3.96 8.63 8.43
CA CYS A 257 4.83 8.71 9.59
C CYS A 257 6.30 8.69 9.18
N ASP A 258 7.03 9.77 9.47
CA ASP A 258 8.47 9.86 9.19
C ASP A 258 9.23 8.68 9.81
N GLY A 259 10.08 8.03 9.01
CA GLY A 259 10.89 6.88 9.44
C GLY A 259 10.17 5.54 9.48
N LEU A 260 8.86 5.48 9.20
CA LEU A 260 8.12 4.23 9.07
C LEU A 260 8.62 3.45 7.84
N GLY A 261 8.95 2.17 8.03
CA GLY A 261 9.49 1.33 6.96
C GLY A 261 10.97 1.57 6.61
N GLN A 262 11.71 2.33 7.44
CA GLN A 262 13.17 2.50 7.31
C GLN A 262 13.98 1.64 8.30
N GLN A 263 13.32 0.79 9.09
CA GLN A 263 13.99 -0.11 10.04
C GLN A 263 14.62 -1.32 9.35
N GLN A 264 15.50 -2.04 10.06
CA GLN A 264 16.21 -3.20 9.51
C GLN A 264 15.28 -4.31 8.98
N GLY A 265 14.09 -4.50 9.56
CA GLY A 265 13.12 -5.51 9.08
C GLY A 265 12.40 -5.11 7.78
N SER A 266 12.13 -3.82 7.57
CA SER A 266 11.50 -3.30 6.35
C SER A 266 12.46 -3.18 5.17
N ALA A 267 13.77 -3.29 5.41
CA ALA A 267 14.78 -3.36 4.36
C ALA A 267 14.56 -4.57 3.44
N GLU A 268 14.13 -5.71 3.98
CA GLU A 268 13.89 -6.93 3.18
C GLU A 268 12.74 -6.75 2.19
N PHE A 269 11.66 -6.06 2.60
CA PHE A 269 10.56 -5.72 1.71
C PHE A 269 11.00 -4.79 0.59
N GLN A 270 11.74 -3.73 0.91
CA GLN A 270 12.26 -2.80 -0.10
C GLN A 270 13.22 -3.49 -1.08
N VAL A 271 14.12 -4.35 -0.58
CA VAL A 271 15.00 -5.16 -1.42
C VAL A 271 14.16 -6.03 -2.35
N LYS A 272 13.09 -6.67 -1.87
CA LYS A 272 12.21 -7.48 -2.70
C LYS A 272 11.53 -6.69 -3.82
N VAL A 273 11.07 -5.47 -3.53
CA VAL A 273 10.50 -4.58 -4.55
C VAL A 273 11.55 -4.26 -5.63
N GLN A 274 12.78 -3.93 -5.23
CA GLN A 274 13.88 -3.64 -6.16
C GLN A 274 14.29 -4.86 -7.00
N GLU A 275 14.36 -6.05 -6.40
CA GLU A 275 14.58 -7.30 -7.12
C GLU A 275 13.52 -7.50 -8.21
N LEU A 276 12.26 -7.30 -7.86
CA LEU A 276 11.13 -7.46 -8.77
C LEU A 276 11.18 -6.43 -9.92
N THR A 277 11.56 -5.19 -9.63
CA THR A 277 11.85 -4.17 -10.65
C THR A 277 12.99 -4.59 -11.58
N GLY A 278 14.05 -5.21 -11.04
CA GLY A 278 15.12 -5.77 -11.84
C GLY A 278 14.63 -6.86 -12.81
N VAL A 279 13.82 -7.80 -12.33
CA VAL A 279 13.19 -8.85 -13.14
C VAL A 279 12.34 -8.23 -14.25
N TYR A 280 11.52 -7.22 -13.93
CA TYR A 280 10.73 -6.50 -14.93
C TYR A 280 11.58 -5.95 -16.06
N VAL A 281 12.66 -5.23 -15.74
CA VAL A 281 13.52 -4.60 -16.76
C VAL A 281 14.12 -5.63 -17.70
N VAL A 282 14.56 -6.78 -17.16
CA VAL A 282 15.13 -7.86 -17.97
C VAL A 282 14.07 -8.48 -18.89
N LEU A 283 12.86 -8.70 -18.39
CA LEU A 283 11.75 -9.24 -19.18
C LEU A 283 11.23 -8.26 -20.24
N GLU A 284 11.11 -6.97 -19.90
CA GLU A 284 10.64 -5.93 -20.84
C GLU A 284 11.66 -5.76 -21.97
N ARG A 285 12.96 -5.77 -21.65
CA ARG A 285 14.03 -5.78 -22.65
C ARG A 285 13.90 -6.99 -23.58
N PHE A 286 13.69 -8.19 -23.03
CA PHE A 286 13.52 -9.40 -23.84
C PHE A 286 12.31 -9.30 -24.77
N TYR A 287 11.17 -8.86 -24.24
CA TYR A 287 9.93 -8.68 -24.99
C TYR A 287 10.11 -7.70 -26.16
N VAL A 288 10.66 -6.51 -25.89
CA VAL A 288 10.91 -5.51 -26.93
C VAL A 288 11.85 -6.06 -27.99
N PHE A 289 12.96 -6.68 -27.59
CA PHE A 289 13.94 -7.22 -28.52
C PHE A 289 13.35 -8.29 -29.45
N GLN A 290 12.64 -9.28 -28.88
CA GLN A 290 12.03 -10.35 -29.69
C GLN A 290 10.89 -9.83 -30.57
N SER A 291 10.06 -8.90 -30.06
CA SER A 291 8.94 -8.34 -30.82
C SER A 291 9.42 -7.51 -32.00
N VAL A 292 10.47 -6.70 -31.83
CA VAL A 292 11.10 -5.94 -32.91
C VAL A 292 11.75 -6.87 -33.93
N HIS A 293 12.51 -7.88 -33.48
CA HIS A 293 13.12 -8.85 -34.39
C HIS A 293 12.07 -9.59 -35.21
N LYS A 294 10.95 -9.98 -34.58
CA LYS A 294 9.84 -10.60 -35.27
C LYS A 294 9.23 -9.69 -36.32
N ALA A 295 8.93 -8.43 -35.96
CA ALA A 295 8.42 -7.44 -36.90
C ALA A 295 9.36 -7.28 -38.12
N THR A 296 10.68 -7.23 -37.90
CA THR A 296 11.64 -7.16 -39.00
C THR A 296 11.73 -8.43 -39.85
N ALA A 297 11.47 -9.60 -39.28
CA ALA A 297 11.54 -10.88 -39.97
C ALA A 297 10.31 -11.14 -40.87
N ILE A 298 9.14 -10.64 -40.48
CA ILE A 298 7.88 -10.86 -41.21
C ILE A 298 7.53 -9.75 -42.20
N ALA A 299 8.12 -8.56 -42.04
CA ALA A 299 7.76 -7.43 -42.87
C ALA A 299 8.41 -7.50 -44.25
N GLU A 300 7.56 -7.56 -45.27
CA GLU A 300 7.98 -7.45 -46.66
C GLU A 300 7.90 -5.97 -47.11
N PRO A 301 8.97 -5.37 -47.65
CA PRO A 301 8.92 -4.01 -48.20
C PRO A 301 7.93 -3.93 -49.36
N GLN A 302 6.95 -3.03 -49.28
CA GLN A 302 5.99 -2.79 -50.35
C GLN A 302 6.41 -1.55 -51.14
N GLU A 303 6.55 -1.70 -52.46
CA GLU A 303 6.82 -0.58 -53.36
C GLU A 303 5.51 0.13 -53.72
N LEU A 304 5.34 1.38 -53.26
CA LEU A 304 4.16 2.20 -53.58
C LEU A 304 4.32 2.93 -54.92
N GLU A 305 5.52 3.43 -55.19
CA GLU A 305 5.91 4.08 -56.43
C GLU A 305 7.35 3.68 -56.77
N ARG A 306 7.80 3.95 -58.00
CA ARG A 306 9.13 3.57 -58.45
C ARG A 306 10.22 4.13 -57.52
N GLY A 307 10.84 3.27 -56.73
CA GLY A 307 11.87 3.63 -55.74
C GLY A 307 11.35 4.17 -54.40
N VAL A 308 10.04 4.12 -54.15
CA VAL A 308 9.41 4.49 -52.88
C VAL A 308 8.87 3.24 -52.20
N TYR A 309 9.50 2.86 -51.09
CA TYR A 309 9.13 1.69 -50.30
C TYR A 309 8.49 2.09 -48.98
N VAL A 310 7.45 1.36 -48.58
CA VAL A 310 6.85 1.43 -47.25
C VAL A 310 6.97 0.07 -46.59
N SER A 311 7.21 0.08 -45.29
CA SER A 311 7.38 -1.13 -44.50
C SER A 311 6.59 -1.00 -43.21
N SER A 312 5.78 -2.01 -42.89
CA SER A 312 5.01 -2.08 -41.65
C SER A 312 5.91 -2.12 -40.41
N VAL A 313 7.21 -2.44 -40.55
CA VAL A 313 8.19 -2.45 -39.45
C VAL A 313 8.17 -1.14 -38.68
N VAL A 314 8.06 0.00 -39.36
CA VAL A 314 8.10 1.31 -38.68
C VAL A 314 6.91 1.45 -37.74
N GLU A 315 5.73 1.00 -38.17
CA GLU A 315 4.50 1.04 -37.38
C GLU A 315 4.56 0.02 -36.23
N ASP A 316 4.95 -1.22 -36.52
CA ASP A 316 5.04 -2.33 -35.57
C ASP A 316 6.05 -2.04 -34.45
N VAL A 317 7.24 -1.54 -34.81
CA VAL A 317 8.28 -1.16 -33.83
C VAL A 317 7.82 0.02 -32.98
N SER A 318 7.16 1.01 -33.59
CA SER A 318 6.61 2.15 -32.85
C SER A 318 5.54 1.70 -31.85
N PHE A 319 4.68 0.74 -32.22
CA PHE A 319 3.68 0.16 -31.34
C PHE A 319 4.32 -0.55 -30.15
N VAL A 320 5.31 -1.43 -30.39
CA VAL A 320 6.03 -2.17 -29.34
C VAL A 320 6.69 -1.21 -28.36
N LEU A 321 7.41 -0.19 -28.87
CA LEU A 321 8.09 0.79 -28.03
C LEU A 321 7.10 1.63 -27.22
N ASN A 322 6.03 2.12 -27.85
CA ASN A 322 4.99 2.88 -27.15
C ASN A 322 4.36 2.06 -26.02
N LYS A 323 4.12 0.76 -26.24
CA LYS A 323 3.58 -0.12 -25.19
C LYS A 323 4.54 -0.25 -24.02
N ALA A 324 5.82 -0.52 -24.28
CA ALA A 324 6.85 -0.63 -23.26
C ALA A 324 7.02 0.68 -22.46
N PHE A 325 7.07 1.82 -23.15
CA PHE A 325 7.13 3.14 -22.51
C PHE A 325 5.90 3.42 -21.66
N PHE A 326 4.70 3.09 -22.16
CA PHE A 326 3.48 3.29 -21.42
C PHE A 326 3.48 2.48 -20.13
N ARG A 327 3.81 1.19 -20.16
CA ARG A 327 3.97 0.36 -18.95
C ARG A 327 4.98 0.97 -17.97
N ALA A 328 6.17 1.33 -18.45
CA ALA A 328 7.23 1.89 -17.63
C ALA A 328 6.94 3.31 -17.11
N SER A 329 5.88 3.97 -17.55
CA SER A 329 5.47 5.29 -17.06
C SER A 329 4.41 5.25 -15.96
N GLN A 330 3.84 4.08 -15.68
CA GLN A 330 2.68 3.95 -14.77
C GLN A 330 3.03 3.72 -13.30
N TRP A 331 4.30 3.63 -12.95
CA TRP A 331 4.79 3.27 -11.62
C TRP A 331 5.68 4.35 -11.00
#